data_AF-A0A7J9KP61-F1
#
_entry.id   AF-A0A7J9KP61-F1
#
_cell.length_a   1.000
_cell.length_b   1.000
_cell.length_c   1.000
_cell.angle_alpha   90.00
_cell.angle_beta   90.00
_cell.angle_gamma   90.00
#
_symmetry.space_group_name_H-M   'P 1'
#
loop_
_entity.id
_entity.type
_entity.pdbx_description
1 polymer ?
#
loop_
_entity_poly.entity_id
_entity_poly.type
_entity_poly.pdbx_seq_one_letter_code
_entity_poly.pdbx_strand_id
1 'polypeptide(L)' 'RKLDSGIHLILSVCSPLEAEVWGILDGILILLNKGYRRIIIMTDNLEVAQNLADLDLEDSGITVL' A
#
# COMPACT_ATOMS: atom_id res chain seq x y z
N ARG A 1 -1.29 -6.26 -30.78
CA ARG A 1 -1.46 -7.01 -29.50
C ARG A 1 -0.09 -7.62 -29.22
N LYS A 2 0.69 -7.19 -28.23
CA LYS A 2 0.40 -7.13 -26.81
C LYS A 2 1.49 -6.25 -26.17
N LEU A 3 1.12 -5.33 -25.30
CA LEU A 3 1.98 -4.27 -24.79
C LEU A 3 1.85 -4.25 -23.26
N ASP A 4 2.25 -5.34 -22.59
CA ASP A 4 2.03 -5.51 -21.15
C ASP A 4 3.31 -5.95 -20.41
N SER A 5 4.49 -5.51 -20.86
CA SER A 5 5.79 -5.99 -20.33
C SER A 5 6.40 -5.08 -19.25
N GLY A 6 5.61 -4.20 -18.62
CA GLY A 6 6.14 -3.12 -17.79
C GLY A 6 6.18 -3.35 -16.27
N ILE A 7 5.32 -4.22 -15.72
CA ILE A 7 5.10 -4.31 -14.26
C ILE A 7 5.44 -5.71 -13.68
N HIS A 8 5.41 -6.76 -14.51
CA HIS A 8 5.57 -8.14 -14.04
C HIS A 8 6.97 -8.51 -13.54
N LEU A 9 8.02 -7.80 -13.98
CA LEU A 9 9.41 -8.18 -13.67
C LEU A 9 9.82 -7.86 -12.22
N ILE A 10 9.17 -6.90 -11.56
CA ILE A 10 9.46 -6.55 -10.16
C ILE A 10 8.64 -7.44 -9.20
N LEU A 11 7.49 -7.94 -9.64
CA LEU A 11 6.63 -8.83 -8.85
C LEU A 11 7.07 -10.30 -8.86
N SER A 12 7.98 -10.72 -9.75
CA SER A 12 8.38 -12.13 -9.84
C SER A 12 9.17 -12.65 -8.62
N VAL A 13 9.71 -11.76 -7.79
CA VAL A 13 10.48 -12.09 -6.57
C VAL A 13 9.75 -11.62 -5.31
N CYS A 14 8.61 -10.96 -5.48
CA CYS A 14 7.85 -10.33 -4.40
C CYS A 14 6.82 -11.32 -3.87
N SER A 15 6.79 -11.53 -2.56
CA SER A 15 5.72 -12.28 -1.93
C SER A 15 4.38 -11.54 -2.12
N PRO A 16 3.24 -12.26 -2.12
CA PRO A 16 1.92 -11.62 -2.17
C PRO A 16 1.74 -10.54 -1.11
N LEU A 17 2.27 -10.77 0.10
CA LEU A 17 2.26 -9.82 1.21
C LEU A 17 3.02 -8.53 0.87
N GLU A 18 4.28 -8.65 0.43
CA GLU A 18 5.08 -7.49 0.05
C GLU A 18 4.43 -6.69 -1.08
N ALA A 19 3.86 -7.38 -2.08
CA ALA A 19 3.19 -6.72 -3.19
C ALA A 19 1.99 -5.89 -2.73
N GLU A 20 1.22 -6.40 -1.77
CA GLU A 20 0.08 -5.71 -1.19
C GLU A 20 0.51 -4.51 -0.34
N VAL A 21 1.50 -4.67 0.54
CA VAL A 21 2.07 -3.58 1.34
C VAL A 21 2.60 -2.46 0.44
N TRP A 22 3.36 -2.80 -0.61
CA TRP A 22 3.87 -1.82 -1.57
C TRP A 22 2.75 -1.08 -2.31
N GLY A 23 1.70 -1.80 -2.71
CA GLY A 23 0.53 -1.20 -3.36
C GLY A 23 -0.18 -0.19 -2.45
N ILE A 24 -0.31 -0.49 -1.16
CA ILE A 24 -0.92 0.42 -0.19
C ILE A 24 -0.04 1.65 0.04
N LEU A 25 1.28 1.47 0.24
CA LEU A 25 2.22 2.57 0.45
C LEU A 25 2.28 3.53 -0.74
N ASP A 26 2.26 3.00 -1.97
CA ASP A 26 2.19 3.82 -3.19
C ASP A 26 0.86 4.61 -3.25
N GLY A 27 -0.26 3.96 -2.90
CA GLY A 27 -1.56 4.61 -2.77
C GLY A 27 -1.56 5.77 -1.76
N ILE A 28 -0.97 5.57 -0.58
CA ILE A 28 -0.81 6.62 0.44
C ILE A 28 -0.01 7.79 -0.13
N LEU A 29 1.15 7.52 -0.76
CA LEU A 29 2.01 8.56 -1.32
C LEU A 29 1.27 9.41 -2.36
N ILE A 30 0.48 8.78 -3.24
CA ILE A 30 -0.34 9.48 -4.23
C ILE A 30 -1.38 10.38 -3.55
N LEU A 31 -2.04 9.89 -2.50
CA LEU A 31 -3.06 10.67 -1.77
C LEU A 31 -2.44 11.85 -1.01
N LEU A 32 -1.30 11.65 -0.35
CA LEU A 32 -0.57 12.73 0.31
C LEU A 32 -0.14 13.81 -0.69
N ASN A 33 0.38 13.41 -1.86
CA ASN A 33 0.76 14.33 -2.93
C ASN A 33 -0.44 15.12 -3.51
N LYS A 34 -1.66 14.57 -3.42
CA LYS A 34 -2.89 15.29 -3.78
C LYS A 34 -3.39 16.23 -2.67
N GLY A 35 -2.72 16.26 -1.51
CA GLY A 35 -3.05 17.12 -0.38
C GLY A 35 -4.11 16.56 0.57
N TYR A 36 -4.43 15.26 0.46
CA TYR A 36 -5.30 14.61 1.44
C TYR A 36 -4.55 14.49 2.78
N ARG A 37 -5.19 14.97 3.85
CA ARG A 37 -4.62 15.00 5.22
C ARG A 37 -5.07 13.85 6.12
N ARG A 38 -6.11 13.14 5.70
CA ARG A 38 -6.67 11.99 6.40
C ARG A 38 -6.91 10.88 5.40
N ILE A 39 -6.30 9.73 5.64
CA ILE A 39 -6.35 8.58 4.73
C ILE A 39 -6.86 7.39 5.55
N ILE A 40 -7.90 6.73 5.04
CA ILE A 40 -8.42 5.50 5.62
C ILE A 40 -8.04 4.36 4.68
N ILE A 41 -7.31 3.40 5.20
CA ILE A 41 -6.89 2.19 4.49
C ILE A 41 -7.79 1.07 4.98
N MET A 42 -8.48 0.41 4.05
CA MET A 42 -9.20 -0.83 4.32
C MET A 42 -8.50 -1.96 3.58
N THR A 43 -8.16 -3.03 4.30
CA THR A 43 -7.66 -4.27 3.71
C THR A 43 -8.35 -5.46 4.38
N ASP A 44 -8.62 -6.52 3.62
CA ASP A 44 -9.10 -7.80 4.15
C ASP A 44 -7.92 -8.72 4.55
N ASN A 45 -6.69 -8.32 4.28
CA ASN A 45 -5.49 -9.03 4.67
C ASN A 45 -5.04 -8.62 6.08
N LEU A 46 -5.29 -9.49 7.05
CA LEU A 46 -4.96 -9.28 8.46
C LEU A 46 -3.46 -9.05 8.68
N GLU A 47 -2.60 -9.77 7.96
CA GLU A 47 -1.14 -9.65 8.12
C GLU A 47 -0.67 -8.27 7.63
N VAL A 48 -1.27 -7.75 6.56
CA VAL A 48 -1.00 -6.38 6.08
C VAL A 48 -1.50 -5.34 7.08
N ALA A 49 -2.71 -5.51 7.62
CA ALA A 49 -3.26 -4.59 8.61
C ALA A 49 -2.37 -4.48 9.85
N GLN A 50 -1.86 -5.61 10.35
CA GLN A 50 -0.94 -5.65 11.49
C GLN A 50 0.41 -4.98 11.17
N ASN A 51 1.03 -5.32 10.04
CA ASN A 51 2.29 -4.71 9.63
C ASN A 51 2.17 -3.19 9.46
N LEU A 52 1.04 -2.70 8.94
CA LEU A 52 0.81 -1.25 8.78
C LEU A 52 0.48 -0.56 10.10
N ALA A 53 -0.21 -1.23 11.03
CA ALA A 53 -0.47 -0.70 12.36
C ALA A 53 0.82 -0.52 13.16
N ASP A 54 1.79 -1.42 12.99
CA ASP A 54 3.12 -1.34 13.62
C ASP A 54 3.98 -0.15 13.11
N LEU A 55 3.60 0.48 11.99
CA LEU A 55 4.34 1.62 11.42
C LEU A 55 3.97 2.97 12.08
N ASP A 56 3.13 2.98 13.11
CA ASP A 56 2.74 4.17 13.89
C ASP A 56 2.27 5.35 13.01
N LEU A 57 1.43 5.04 12.03
CA LEU A 57 0.96 6.00 11.03
C LEU A 57 -0.18 6.91 11.53
N GLU A 58 -0.66 6.71 12.76
CA GLU A 58 -1.77 7.49 13.34
C GLU A 58 -1.41 8.98 13.46
N ASP A 59 -0.17 9.28 13.88
CA ASP A 59 0.35 10.66 13.97
C ASP A 59 0.39 11.37 12.60
N SER A 60 0.42 10.59 11.51
CA SER A 60 0.37 11.07 10.13
C SER A 60 -1.05 11.24 9.58
N GLY A 61 -2.08 10.99 10.39
CA GLY A 61 -3.49 11.07 9.99
C GLY A 61 -3.95 9.90 9.12
N ILE A 62 -3.24 8.78 9.18
CA ILE A 62 -3.55 7.56 8.44
C ILE A 62 -4.14 6.55 9.41
N THR A 63 -5.31 6.00 9.09
CA THR A 63 -5.98 4.98 9.89
C THR A 63 -6.13 3.72 9.06
N VAL A 64 -5.77 2.58 9.64
CA VAL A 64 -5.93 1.24 9.03
C VAL A 64 -7.12 0.55 9.69
N LEU A 65 -8.04 0.02 8.87
CA LEU A 65 -9.28 -0.65 9.28
C LEU A 65 -9.38 -2.05 8.70
#